data_AF-A0A2U3P0M9-F1
#
_entry.id   AF-A0A2U3P0M9-F1
#
_cell.length_a   1.000
_cell.length_b   1.000
_cell.length_c   1.000
_cell.angle_alpha   90.00
_cell.angle_beta   90.00
_cell.angle_gamma   90.00
#
_symmetry.space_group_name_H-M   'P 1'
#
loop_
_entity.id
_entity.type
_entity.pdbx_description
1 polymer ?
#
loop_
_entity_poly.entity_id
_entity_poly.type
_entity_poly.pdbx_seq_one_letter_code
_entity_poly.pdbx_strand_id
1 'polypeptide(L)' 'MARTLFIEADIDTFARDFLDSPYAGPIYADWPLDRRLHAFLRRLGSDDGDLCNDVLNRIMACRGLAAGSPIAR' A
#
# COMPACT_ATOMS: atom_id res chain seq x y z
N MET A 1 25.16 -2.65 -2.53
CA MET A 1 23.78 -3.08 -2.81
C MET A 1 22.82 -2.31 -1.90
N ALA A 2 22.55 -1.03 -2.18
CA ALA A 2 21.77 -0.15 -1.28
C ALA A 2 20.56 0.53 -1.96
N ARG A 3 20.38 0.32 -3.27
CA ARG A 3 19.32 0.99 -4.05
C ARG A 3 17.93 0.36 -3.83
N THR A 4 17.86 -0.93 -3.52
CA THR A 4 16.59 -1.66 -3.36
C THR A 4 15.93 -1.38 -2.00
N LEU A 5 16.72 -1.31 -0.93
CA LEU A 5 16.21 -1.09 0.43
C LEU A 5 15.58 0.31 0.60
N PHE A 6 16.06 1.31 -0.13
CA PHE A 6 15.50 2.66 -0.09
C PHE A 6 14.08 2.67 -0.68
N ILE A 7 13.90 2.00 -1.82
CA ILE A 7 12.61 1.89 -2.51
C ILE A 7 11.62 1.07 -1.66
N GLU A 8 12.05 -0.03 -1.04
CA GLU A 8 11.19 -0.82 -0.15
C GLU A 8 10.75 -0.03 1.10
N ALA A 9 11.62 0.79 1.68
CA ALA A 9 11.29 1.65 2.81
C ALA A 9 10.33 2.79 2.41
N ASP A 10 10.51 3.39 1.24
CA ASP A 10 9.57 4.35 0.66
C ASP A 10 8.20 3.69 0.45
N ILE A 11 8.16 2.49 -0.13
CA ILE A 11 6.93 1.71 -0.35
C ILE A 11 6.20 1.42 0.98
N ASP A 12 6.93 1.00 2.02
CA ASP A 12 6.35 0.73 3.36
C ASP A 12 5.82 2.02 4.01
N THR A 13 6.49 3.15 3.77
CA THR A 13 6.06 4.49 4.21
C THR A 13 4.78 4.90 3.49
N PHE A 14 4.72 4.78 2.16
CA PHE A 14 3.51 5.06 1.39
C PHE A 14 2.34 4.17 1.79
N ALA A 15 2.61 2.89 2.10
CA ALA A 15 1.60 1.97 2.59
C ALA A 15 1.01 2.43 3.94
N ARG A 16 1.85 2.88 4.88
CA ARG A 16 1.39 3.43 6.16
C ARG A 16 0.61 4.73 5.98
N ASP A 17 1.14 5.66 5.20
CA ASP A 17 0.49 6.96 4.95
C ASP A 17 -0.87 6.76 4.27
N PHE A 18 -0.99 5.81 3.35
CA PHE A 18 -2.27 5.44 2.75
C PHE A 18 -3.27 4.91 3.79
N LEU A 19 -2.81 4.05 4.72
CA LEU A 19 -3.66 3.47 5.78
C LEU A 19 -4.12 4.49 6.82
N ASP A 20 -3.33 5.53 7.07
CA ASP A 20 -3.70 6.65 7.96
C ASP A 20 -4.58 7.70 7.24
N SER A 21 -4.51 7.74 5.91
CA SER A 21 -5.27 8.66 5.08
C SER A 21 -6.77 8.32 5.04
N PRO A 22 -7.66 9.32 4.86
CA PRO A 22 -9.10 9.08 4.67
C PRO A 22 -9.42 8.09 3.54
N TYR A 23 -8.53 7.87 2.57
CA TYR A 23 -8.68 6.87 1.51
C TYR A 23 -8.76 5.43 2.03
N ALA A 24 -8.11 5.09 3.15
CA ALA A 24 -8.30 3.78 3.79
C ALA A 24 -9.57 3.71 4.64
N GLY A 25 -10.20 4.86 4.90
CA GLY A 25 -11.42 4.98 5.69
C GLY A 25 -12.71 4.55 4.98
N PRO A 26 -13.83 4.54 5.72
CA PRO A 26 -15.12 4.08 5.22
C PRO A 26 -15.73 5.01 4.15
N ILE A 27 -15.29 6.26 4.08
CA ILE A 27 -15.76 7.26 3.10
C ILE A 27 -15.52 6.78 1.66
N TYR A 28 -14.41 6.09 1.43
CA TYR A 28 -14.05 5.53 0.13
C TYR A 28 -14.29 4.01 0.08
N ALA A 29 -15.04 3.44 1.03
CA ALA A 29 -15.31 2.00 1.11
C ALA A 29 -15.87 1.41 -0.21
N ASP A 30 -16.62 2.22 -0.95
CA ASP A 30 -17.23 1.87 -2.23
C ASP A 30 -16.21 1.64 -3.36
N TRP A 31 -15.00 2.22 -3.23
CA TRP A 31 -13.97 2.08 -4.26
C TRP A 31 -13.10 0.84 -3.99
N PRO A 32 -12.65 0.11 -5.02
CA PRO A 32 -11.66 -0.95 -4.83
C PRO A 32 -10.34 -0.36 -4.33
N LEU A 33 -9.60 -1.14 -3.52
CA LEU A 33 -8.37 -0.68 -2.84
C LEU A 33 -7.35 -0.08 -3.81
N ASP A 34 -7.16 -0.73 -4.96
CA ASP A 34 -6.31 -0.28 -6.06
C ASP A 34 -6.66 1.15 -6.53
N ARG A 35 -7.95 1.42 -6.77
CA ARG A 35 -8.43 2.75 -7.18
C ARG A 35 -8.21 3.82 -6.11
N ARG A 36 -8.32 3.46 -4.83
CA ARG A 36 -8.07 4.39 -3.71
C ARG A 36 -6.60 4.75 -3.64
N LEU A 37 -5.73 3.75 -3.80
CA LEU A 37 -4.29 3.93 -3.77
C LEU A 37 -3.82 4.78 -4.96
N HIS A 38 -4.34 4.52 -6.15
CA HIS A 38 -4.05 5.30 -7.35
C HIS A 38 -4.45 6.78 -7.18
N ALA A 39 -5.62 7.05 -6.61
CA ALA A 39 -6.06 8.42 -6.32
C ALA A 39 -5.17 9.13 -5.27
N PHE A 40 -4.69 8.39 -4.27
CA PHE A 40 -3.78 8.90 -3.25
C PHE A 40 -2.40 9.25 -3.84
N LEU A 41 -1.79 8.34 -4.61
CA LEU A 41 -0.49 8.57 -5.25
C LEU A 41 -0.53 9.70 -6.28
N ARG A 42 -1.63 9.79 -7.04
CA ARG A 42 -1.86 10.90 -7.96
C ARG A 42 -1.95 12.25 -7.26
N ARG A 43 -2.45 12.29 -6.02
CA ARG A 43 -2.46 13.51 -5.19
C ARG A 43 -1.07 13.89 -4.69
N LEU A 44 -0.20 12.91 -4.47
CA LEU A 44 1.21 13.13 -4.11
C LEU A 44 2.09 13.50 -5.32
N GLY A 45 1.57 13.34 -6.54
CA GLY A 45 2.33 13.56 -7.78
C GLY A 45 3.24 12.41 -8.16
N SER A 46 3.09 11.25 -7.52
CA SER A 46 3.88 10.03 -7.75
C SER A 46 3.02 8.92 -8.36
N ASP A 47 2.35 9.23 -9.46
CA ASP A 47 1.51 8.28 -10.21
C ASP A 47 2.31 7.53 -11.29
N ASP A 48 3.51 7.07 -10.95
CA ASP A 48 4.20 6.07 -11.74
C ASP A 48 3.48 4.75 -11.48
N GLY A 49 2.71 4.23 -12.45
CA GLY A 49 1.87 3.04 -12.26
C GLY A 49 2.58 1.84 -11.62
N ASP A 50 3.90 1.74 -11.81
CA ASP A 50 4.76 0.76 -11.14
C ASP A 50 4.78 0.92 -9.60
N LEU A 51 4.90 2.15 -9.10
CA LEU A 51 4.85 2.46 -7.67
C LEU A 51 3.49 2.07 -7.06
N CYS A 52 2.40 2.30 -7.80
CA CYS A 52 1.06 1.93 -7.35
C CYS A 52 0.94 0.41 -7.19
N ASN A 53 1.46 -0.35 -8.15
CA ASN A 53 1.47 -1.81 -8.11
C ASN A 53 2.38 -2.34 -6.98
N ASP A 54 3.53 -1.73 -6.75
CA ASP A 54 4.47 -2.12 -5.70
C ASP A 54 3.91 -1.88 -4.29
N VAL A 55 3.30 -0.71 -4.06
CA VAL A 55 2.63 -0.39 -2.77
C VAL A 55 1.41 -1.27 -2.56
N LEU A 56 0.64 -1.57 -3.60
CA LEU A 56 -0.50 -2.48 -3.50
C LEU A 56 -0.03 -3.89 -3.13
N ASN A 57 0.99 -4.42 -3.81
CA ASN A 57 1.58 -5.72 -3.49
C ASN A 57 2.11 -5.77 -2.05
N ARG A 58 2.72 -4.68 -1.57
CA ARG A 58 3.18 -4.59 -0.18
C ARG A 58 2.02 -4.61 0.81
N ILE A 59 0.97 -3.84 0.58
CA ILE A 59 -0.23 -3.82 1.44
C ILE A 59 -0.88 -5.21 1.47
N MET A 60 -1.00 -5.87 0.31
CA MET A 60 -1.54 -7.22 0.21
C MET A 60 -0.64 -8.25 0.90
N ALA A 61 0.68 -8.14 0.79
CA ALA A 61 1.62 -9.01 1.50
C ALA A 61 1.52 -8.83 3.02
N CYS A 62 1.44 -7.58 3.51
CA CYS A 62 1.24 -7.29 4.93
C CYS A 62 -0.11 -7.80 5.45
N ARG A 63 -1.18 -7.68 4.68
CA ARG A 63 -2.51 -8.21 5.03
C ARG A 63 -2.59 -9.74 4.91
N GLY A 64 -1.88 -10.33 3.96
CA GLY A 64 -1.74 -11.77 3.77
C GLY A 64 -0.94 -12.42 4.89
N LEU A 65 0.07 -11.73 5.43
CA LEU A 65 0.74 -12.13 6.68
C LEU A 65 -0.16 -11.98 7.91
N ALA A 66 -1.10 -11.02 7.92
CA ALA A 66 -2.09 -10.90 8.99
C ALA A 66 -3.20 -11.97 8.91
N ALA A 67 -3.54 -12.45 7.71
CA ALA A 67 -4.45 -13.58 7.49
C ALA A 67 -3.74 -14.94 7.62
N GLY A 68 -2.43 -14.97 7.41
CA GLY A 68 -1.54 -16.10 7.61
C GLY A 68 -0.91 -16.02 8.98
N SER A 69 -1.69 -16.30 10.01
CA SER A 69 -1.14 -16.80 11.26
C SER A 69 -0.88 -18.30 11.11
N PRO A 70 0.36 -18.77 10.91
CA PRO A 70 0.75 -20.14 11.25
C PRO A 70 1.10 -20.19 12.73
N ILE A 71 0.15 -19.85 13.62
CA ILE A 71 0.19 -20.32 15.01
C ILE A 71 -1.02 -21.19 15.31
N ALA A 72 -1.17 -22.30 14.59
CA ALA A 72 -1.84 -23.49 15.12
C ALA A 72 -1.49 -24.75 14.31
N ARG A 73 -0.53 -25.49 14.87
CA ARG A 73 -0.43 -26.96 14.93
C ARG A 73 0.21 -27.74 13.77
#